data_AF-A0A1X0JRD0-F1
#
_entry.id   AF-A0A1X0JRD0-F1
#
_cell.length_a   1.000
_cell.length_b   1.000
_cell.length_c   1.000
_cell.angle_alpha   90.00
_cell.angle_beta   90.00
_cell.angle_gamma   90.00
#
_symmetry.space_group_name_H-M   'P 1'
#
loop_
_entity.id
_entity.type
_entity.pdbx_description
1 polymer ?
#
loop_
_entity_poly.entity_id
_entity_poly.type
_entity_poly.pdbx_seq_one_letter_code
_entity_poly.pdbx_strand_id
1 'polypeptide(L)'
;ATRRTDIDDLTLACGPDNRLAEQGWTTRTNARGETEWIPPPHLDRGQPRTNSYHHPERFLHHGDDGDDDDGNGSSDGGSDDDEPG
;
A
#
# COMPACT_ATOMS: atom_id res chain seq x y z
N ALA A 1 -9.87 18.39 -33.97
CA ALA A 1 -9.83 18.76 -32.53
C ALA A 1 -9.54 17.50 -31.74
N THR A 2 -8.44 17.45 -30.99
CA THR A 2 -8.15 16.36 -30.06
C THR A 2 -8.97 16.59 -28.78
N ARG A 3 -9.76 15.60 -28.36
CA ARG A 3 -10.43 15.62 -27.06
C ARG A 3 -9.43 15.14 -26.02
N ARG A 4 -9.14 15.99 -25.04
CA ARG A 4 -8.34 15.63 -23.87
C ARG A 4 -9.30 15.29 -22.75
N THR A 5 -9.11 14.12 -22.16
CA THR A 5 -9.76 13.70 -20.92
C THR A 5 -8.74 13.83 -19.80
N ASP A 6 -9.18 14.16 -18.60
CA ASP A 6 -8.32 14.22 -17.41
C ASP A 6 -8.06 12.80 -16.83
N ILE A 7 -7.96 11.80 -17.71
CA ILE A 7 -7.85 10.38 -17.34
C ILE A 7 -6.57 10.11 -16.54
N ASP A 8 -5.52 10.89 -16.78
CA ASP A 8 -4.24 10.82 -16.06
C ASP A 8 -4.35 11.35 -14.62
N ASP A 9 -5.36 12.18 -14.33
CA ASP A 9 -5.59 12.80 -13.03
C ASP A 9 -6.67 12.06 -12.21
N LEU A 10 -7.29 11.01 -12.77
CA LEU A 10 -8.34 10.23 -12.11
C LEU A 10 -7.78 8.99 -11.42
N THR A 11 -8.29 8.70 -10.23
CA THR A 11 -8.03 7.44 -9.50
C THR A 11 -9.30 6.61 -9.44
N LEU A 12 -9.20 5.29 -9.61
CA LEU A 12 -10.35 4.39 -9.43
C LEU A 12 -10.62 4.17 -7.93
N ALA A 13 -11.91 4.22 -7.56
CA ALA A 13 -12.38 4.01 -6.19
C ALA A 13 -13.62 3.09 -6.17
N CYS A 14 -13.92 2.48 -5.03
CA CYS A 14 -15.16 1.70 -4.86
C CYS A 14 -16.38 2.62 -4.69
N GLY A 15 -17.61 2.10 -4.81
CA GLY A 15 -18.83 2.93 -4.76
C GLY A 15 -18.94 3.85 -3.52
N PRO A 16 -18.80 3.33 -2.29
CA PRO A 16 -18.76 4.15 -1.08
C PRO A 16 -17.67 5.22 -1.10
N ASP A 17 -16.47 4.87 -1.54
CA ASP A 17 -15.32 5.78 -1.59
C ASP A 17 -15.50 6.89 -2.64
N ASN A 18 -16.15 6.61 -3.78
CA ASN A 18 -16.51 7.65 -4.76
C ASN A 18 -17.40 8.73 -4.13
N ARG A 19 -18.27 8.39 -3.18
CA ARG A 19 -19.10 9.38 -2.47
C ARG A 19 -18.31 10.29 -1.54
N LEU A 20 -17.07 9.92 -1.17
CA LEU A 20 -16.21 10.80 -0.39
C LEU A 20 -15.74 11.99 -1.22
N ALA A 21 -15.61 11.83 -2.55
CA ALA A 21 -15.26 12.94 -3.44
C ALA A 21 -16.29 14.09 -3.37
N GLU A 22 -17.58 13.75 -3.28
CA GLU A 22 -18.67 14.72 -3.09
C GLU A 22 -18.64 15.40 -1.70
N GLN A 23 -17.91 14.83 -0.74
CA GLN A 23 -17.78 15.34 0.63
C GLN A 23 -16.48 16.15 0.83
N GLY A 24 -15.86 16.59 -0.26
CA GLY A 24 -14.67 17.45 -0.25
C GLY A 24 -13.35 16.69 -0.10
N TRP A 25 -13.36 15.36 -0.22
CA TRP A 25 -12.13 14.59 -0.39
C TRP A 25 -11.65 14.70 -1.84
N THR A 26 -10.33 14.73 -2.02
CA THR A 26 -9.71 14.68 -3.35
C THR A 26 -8.78 13.47 -3.41
N THR A 27 -8.60 12.89 -4.59
CA THR A 27 -7.65 11.80 -4.79
C THR A 27 -6.52 12.20 -5.72
N ARG A 28 -5.35 11.57 -5.58
CA ARG A 28 -4.27 11.63 -6.57
C ARG A 28 -3.50 10.31 -6.63
N THR A 29 -2.88 10.03 -7.76
CA THR A 29 -1.88 8.96 -7.88
C THR A 29 -0.51 9.50 -7.50
N ASN A 30 0.18 8.87 -6.55
CA ASN A 30 1.54 9.26 -6.16
C ASN A 30 2.59 8.67 -7.12
N ALA A 31 3.87 9.05 -6.94
CA ALA A 31 4.97 8.54 -7.77
C ALA A 31 5.20 7.01 -7.66
N ARG A 32 4.61 6.37 -6.65
CA ARG A 32 4.62 4.91 -6.45
C ARG A 32 3.40 4.21 -7.07
N GLY A 33 2.53 4.95 -7.76
CA GLY A 33 1.30 4.42 -8.35
C GLY A 33 0.15 4.20 -7.37
N GLU A 34 0.25 4.74 -6.16
CA GLU A 34 -0.76 4.55 -5.12
C GLU A 34 -1.77 5.70 -5.09
N THR A 35 -3.03 5.36 -4.83
CA THR A 35 -4.10 6.35 -4.60
C THR A 35 -3.98 6.96 -3.21
N GLU A 36 -3.72 8.26 -3.16
CA GLU A 36 -3.78 9.08 -1.96
C GLU A 36 -5.12 9.80 -1.86
N TRP A 37 -5.75 9.72 -0.69
CA TRP A 37 -6.95 10.43 -0.28
C TRP A 37 -6.56 11.65 0.53
N ILE A 38 -6.83 12.82 -0.04
CA ILE A 38 -6.55 14.13 0.55
C ILE A 38 -7.83 14.60 1.25
N PRO A 39 -7.82 14.73 2.59
CA PRO A 39 -8.97 15.18 3.35
C PRO A 39 -9.24 16.68 3.16
N PRO A 40 -10.47 17.14 3.43
CA PRO A 40 -10.75 18.56 3.64
C PRO A 40 -9.84 19.18 4.71
N PRO A 41 -9.50 20.48 4.65
CA PRO A 41 -8.55 21.12 5.57
C PRO A 41 -8.87 20.95 7.07
N HIS A 42 -10.16 20.87 7.42
CA HIS A 42 -10.59 20.69 8.81
C HIS A 42 -10.43 19.25 9.33
N LEU A 43 -10.14 18.30 8.44
CA LEU A 43 -9.87 16.88 8.73
C LEU A 43 -8.42 16.50 8.44
N ASP A 44 -7.56 17.40 7.93
CA ASP A 44 -6.15 17.12 7.74
C ASP A 44 -5.40 17.21 9.09
N ARG A 45 -5.12 16.05 9.67
CA ARG A 45 -4.41 15.89 10.96
C ARG A 45 -3.11 15.12 10.80
N GLY A 46 -2.60 14.98 9.57
CA GLY A 46 -1.39 14.20 9.28
C GLY A 46 -1.59 12.69 9.29
N GLN A 47 -2.83 12.22 9.13
CA GLN A 47 -3.14 10.80 8.96
C GLN A 47 -2.54 10.25 7.64
N PRO A 48 -2.28 8.93 7.55
CA PRO A 48 -1.91 8.28 6.30
C PRO A 48 -2.94 8.58 5.21
N ARG A 49 -2.45 9.00 4.03
CA ARG A 49 -3.31 9.32 2.89
C ARG A 49 -3.64 8.10 2.03
N THR A 50 -2.97 6.97 2.23
CA THR A 50 -3.21 5.74 1.48
C THR A 50 -4.20 4.82 2.21
N ASN A 51 -5.16 4.26 1.46
CA ASN A 51 -6.11 3.30 2.01
C ASN A 51 -5.49 1.89 2.03
N SER A 52 -5.29 1.33 3.23
CA SER A 52 -4.74 -0.01 3.42
C SER A 52 -5.81 -1.11 3.53
N TYR A 53 -7.10 -0.76 3.48
CA TYR A 53 -8.22 -1.70 3.62
C TYR A 53 -8.19 -2.83 2.58
N HIS A 54 -7.83 -2.52 1.33
CA HIS A 54 -7.70 -3.51 0.25
C HIS A 54 -6.30 -4.13 0.14
N HIS A 55 -5.36 -3.68 0.98
CA HIS A 55 -3.97 -4.10 0.95
C HIS A 55 -3.46 -4.42 2.37
N PRO A 56 -4.10 -5.38 3.08
CA PRO A 56 -3.66 -5.76 4.43
C PRO A 56 -2.20 -6.26 4.45
N GLU A 57 -1.68 -6.75 3.31
CA GLU A 57 -0.28 -7.15 3.15
C GLU A 57 0.73 -6.02 3.45
N ARG A 58 0.32 -4.75 3.34
CA ARG A 58 1.17 -3.60 3.73
C ARG A 58 1.49 -3.55 5.22
N PHE A 59 0.64 -4.15 6.06
CA PHE A 59 0.92 -4.27 7.50
C PHE A 59 1.83 -5.45 7.84
N LEU A 60 2.02 -6.40 6.91
CA LEU A 60 2.84 -7.58 7.10
C LEU A 60 4.32 -7.36 6.71
N HIS A 61 4.63 -6.28 5.99
CA HIS A 61 6.01 -5.87 5.73
C HIS A 61 6.64 -5.21 6.97
N HIS A 62 7.04 -6.05 7.92
CA HIS A 62 7.99 -5.69 8.97
C HIS A 62 9.35 -6.29 8.59
N GLY A 63 10.14 -5.58 7.77
CA GLY A 63 11.57 -5.89 7.61
C GLY A 63 12.09 -6.01 6.19
N ASP A 64 12.13 -4.90 5.44
CA ASP A 64 13.13 -4.79 4.36
C ASP A 64 13.49 -3.32 4.12
N ASP A 65 14.40 -2.81 4.96
CA ASP A 65 15.20 -1.62 4.67
C ASP A 65 16.49 -1.76 5.52
N GLY A 66 17.45 -2.51 4.99
CA GLY A 66 18.75 -2.74 5.63
C GLY A 66 19.63 -3.71 4.83
N ASP A 67 19.97 -3.34 3.60
CA ASP A 67 21.10 -3.90 2.87
C ASP A 67 22.40 -3.60 3.64
N ASP A 68 23.27 -4.61 3.85
CA ASP A 68 24.75 -4.57 3.95
C ASP A 68 25.31 -5.66 4.90
N ASP A 69 25.73 -6.77 4.28
CA ASP A 69 27.03 -7.47 4.41
C ASP A 69 27.44 -8.31 5.65
N ASP A 70 28.19 -9.36 5.28
CA ASP A 70 29.12 -10.21 6.03
C ASP A 70 28.61 -11.37 6.90
N GLY A 71 28.92 -12.56 6.39
CA GLY A 71 28.43 -13.84 6.86
C GLY A 71 29.02 -14.37 8.16
N ASN A 72 28.29 -15.34 8.70
CA ASN A 72 28.89 -16.43 9.44
C ASN A 72 28.03 -17.68 9.22
N GLY A 73 28.51 -18.59 8.37
CA GLY A 73 27.96 -19.91 8.22
C GLY A 73 28.15 -20.75 9.48
N SER A 74 27.23 -21.70 9.64
CA SER A 74 27.32 -22.99 10.35
C SER A 74 25.90 -23.31 10.81
N SER A 75 25.35 -24.50 10.65
CA SER A 75 25.74 -25.71 9.94
C SER A 75 24.47 -26.56 9.97
N ASP A 76 24.32 -27.36 8.92
CA ASP A 76 23.65 -28.65 8.90
C ASP A 76 23.21 -29.23 10.26
N GLY A 77 21.93 -29.60 10.33
CA GLY A 77 21.35 -30.34 11.45
C GLY A 77 20.04 -30.98 11.03
N GLY A 78 20.12 -31.87 10.03
CA GLY A 78 19.02 -32.79 9.73
C GLY A 78 18.69 -33.61 10.97
N SER A 79 17.40 -33.77 11.25
CA SER A 79 16.93 -34.80 12.16
C SER A 79 15.80 -35.51 11.43
N ASP A 80 16.21 -36.53 10.69
CA ASP A 80 15.41 -37.71 10.46
C ASP A 80 14.93 -38.22 11.83
N ASP A 81 13.62 -38.27 12.04
CA ASP A 81 13.05 -39.29 12.91
C ASP A 81 11.70 -39.75 12.33
N ASP A 82 11.58 -41.05 12.34
CA ASP A 82 10.83 -41.92 11.46
C ASP A 82 9.49 -42.33 12.10
N GLU A 83 8.55 -42.67 11.21
CA GLU A 83 7.55 -43.74 11.36
C GLU A 83 6.05 -43.36 11.59
N PRO A 84 5.15 -43.91 10.74
CA PRO A 84 3.69 -43.73 10.79
C PRO A 84 2.96 -44.80 11.62
N GLY A 85 1.76 -44.45 12.10
CA GLY A 85 0.72 -45.36 12.60
C GLY A 85 -0.65 -45.02 12.03
#